data_AF-A0A2T3JMX1-F1
#
_entry.id   AF-A0A2T3JMX1-F1
#
_cell.length_a   1.000
_cell.length_b   1.000
_cell.length_c   1.000
_cell.angle_alpha   90.00
_cell.angle_beta   90.00
_cell.angle_gamma   90.00
#
_symmetry.space_group_name_H-M   'P 1'
#
loop_
_entity.id
_entity.type
_entity.pdbx_description
1 polymer ?
#
loop_
_entity_poly.entity_id
_entity_poly.type
_entity_poly.pdbx_seq_one_letter_code
_entity_poly.pdbx_strand_id
1 'polypeptide(L)'
;MAKVHISQLHHTFQRALTDMVAGEAIEARTYKKDRGIVVLKQDADHFVFKQFGFDSKTLTLDNTSVLKQLKKSIPKEFPRSNMAWIVHFEGISSIEALSADHHSQPSLF
;
A
#
# COMPACT_ATOMS: atom_id res chain seq x y z
N MET A 1 3.33 7.11 11.05
CA MET A 1 3.78 7.14 9.64
C MET A 1 5.31 7.15 9.62
N ALA A 2 5.93 6.21 8.90
CA ALA A 2 7.38 6.13 8.73
C ALA A 2 7.79 6.56 7.32
N LYS A 3 9.03 7.04 7.13
CA LYS A 3 9.60 7.32 5.79
C LYS A 3 10.62 6.25 5.44
N VAL A 4 10.58 5.77 4.21
CA VAL A 4 11.47 4.71 3.75
C VAL A 4 11.97 5.02 2.35
N HIS A 5 13.24 4.71 2.08
CA HIS A 5 13.81 4.85 0.74
C HIS A 5 13.11 3.88 -0.21
N ILE A 6 12.83 4.29 -1.45
CA ILE A 6 12.09 3.45 -2.41
C ILE A 6 12.80 2.13 -2.73
N SER A 7 14.13 2.12 -2.74
CA SER A 7 14.91 0.87 -2.86
C SER A 7 14.66 -0.13 -1.72
N GLN A 8 14.31 0.35 -0.52
CA GLN A 8 13.99 -0.48 0.65
C GLN A 8 12.49 -0.77 0.76
N LEU A 9 11.66 -0.12 -0.06
CA LEU A 9 10.21 -0.24 0.01
C LEU A 9 9.75 -1.68 -0.21
N HIS A 10 10.30 -2.34 -1.24
CA HIS A 10 10.00 -3.74 -1.54
C HIS A 10 10.33 -4.66 -0.37
N HIS A 11 11.52 -4.51 0.23
CA HIS A 11 11.94 -5.29 1.40
C HIS A 11 11.06 -4.99 2.63
N THR A 12 10.63 -3.73 2.79
CA THR A 12 9.76 -3.33 3.90
C THR A 12 8.38 -3.96 3.78
N PHE A 13 7.79 -3.95 2.58
CA PHE A 13 6.55 -4.69 2.31
C PHE A 13 6.75 -6.19 2.54
N GLN A 14 7.86 -6.77 2.07
CA GLN A 14 8.12 -8.19 2.26
C GLN A 14 8.13 -8.58 3.75
N ARG A 15 8.83 -7.81 4.58
CA ARG A 15 8.87 -8.05 6.02
C ARG A 15 7.49 -7.85 6.67
N ALA A 16 6.81 -6.76 6.33
CA ALA A 16 5.48 -6.47 6.85
C ALA A 16 4.48 -7.59 6.50
N LEU A 17 4.43 -8.05 5.25
CA LEU A 17 3.49 -9.09 4.83
C LEU A 17 3.70 -10.44 5.54
N THR A 18 4.93 -10.73 5.97
CA THR A 18 5.25 -11.89 6.81
C THR A 18 4.72 -11.73 8.23
N ASP A 19 4.89 -10.54 8.81
CA ASP A 19 4.49 -10.26 10.20
C ASP A 19 2.98 -9.96 10.34
N MET A 20 2.34 -9.52 9.27
CA MET A 20 0.94 -9.09 9.27
C MET A 20 -0.04 -10.23 9.54
N VAL A 21 -1.11 -9.94 10.28
CA VAL A 21 -2.26 -10.84 10.45
C VAL A 21 -3.43 -10.44 9.56
N ALA A 22 -4.40 -11.35 9.37
CA ALA A 22 -5.60 -11.06 8.60
C ALA A 22 -6.35 -9.87 9.23
N GLY A 23 -6.75 -8.91 8.40
CA GLY A 23 -7.32 -7.64 8.85
C GLY A 23 -6.28 -6.54 9.08
N GLU A 24 -5.00 -6.76 8.77
CA GLU A 24 -4.01 -5.68 8.73
C GLU A 24 -3.75 -5.21 7.30
N ALA A 25 -3.45 -3.92 7.15
CA ALA A 25 -3.05 -3.33 5.89
C ALA A 25 -1.77 -2.51 6.03
N ILE A 26 -0.97 -2.53 4.97
CA ILE A 26 0.20 -1.66 4.83
C ILE A 26 0.04 -0.83 3.57
N GLU A 27 0.29 0.46 3.71
CA GLU A 27 0.20 1.43 2.64
C GLU A 27 1.52 2.16 2.47
N ALA A 28 1.92 2.38 1.22
CA ALA A 28 3.01 3.25 0.84
C ALA A 28 2.49 4.37 -0.07
N ARG A 29 2.74 5.61 0.30
CA ARG A 29 2.35 6.81 -0.48
C ARG A 29 3.55 7.65 -0.87
N THR A 30 3.42 8.38 -1.96
CA THR A 30 4.36 9.45 -2.34
C THR A 30 4.30 10.59 -1.34
N TYR A 31 5.28 11.49 -1.41
CA TYR A 31 5.29 12.71 -0.58
C TYR A 31 4.00 13.54 -0.71
N LYS A 32 3.44 13.64 -1.92
CA LYS A 32 2.22 14.40 -2.20
C LYS A 32 0.94 13.63 -1.85
N LYS A 33 1.03 12.34 -1.50
CA LYS A 33 -0.10 11.45 -1.19
C LYS A 33 -1.12 11.30 -2.33
N ASP A 34 -0.77 11.74 -3.53
CA ASP A 34 -1.56 11.62 -4.76
C ASP A 34 -1.40 10.25 -5.44
N ARG A 35 -0.41 9.47 -4.99
CA ARG A 35 -0.01 8.19 -5.55
C ARG A 35 0.42 7.24 -4.45
N GLY A 36 0.13 5.95 -4.60
CA GLY A 36 0.47 4.97 -3.61
C GLY A 36 0.07 3.54 -3.95
N ILE A 37 0.47 2.65 -3.04
CA ILE A 37 0.19 1.23 -3.08
C ILE A 37 -0.27 0.82 -1.68
N VAL A 38 -1.37 0.09 -1.62
CA VAL A 38 -1.95 -0.49 -0.40
C VAL A 38 -1.97 -1.99 -0.57
N VAL A 39 -1.60 -2.70 0.48
CA VAL A 39 -1.73 -4.15 0.55
C VAL A 39 -2.44 -4.50 1.85
N LEU A 40 -3.61 -5.10 1.73
CA LEU A 40 -4.41 -5.62 2.84
C LEU A 40 -4.26 -7.13 2.90
N LYS A 41 -4.01 -7.69 4.08
CA LYS A 41 -4.06 -9.14 4.29
C LYS A 41 -5.51 -9.53 4.59
N GLN A 42 -6.14 -10.21 3.64
CA GLN A 42 -7.55 -10.58 3.74
C GLN A 42 -7.71 -11.90 4.49
N ASP A 43 -6.85 -12.88 4.17
CA ASP A 43 -6.81 -14.20 4.79
C ASP A 43 -5.35 -14.65 4.99
N ALA A 44 -5.15 -15.89 5.45
CA ALA A 44 -3.82 -16.48 5.61
C ALA A 44 -3.01 -16.45 4.29
N ASP A 45 -3.66 -16.77 3.17
CA ASP A 45 -3.03 -16.90 1.85
C ASP A 45 -3.41 -15.81 0.85
N HIS A 46 -4.44 -15.01 1.14
CA HIS A 46 -4.96 -14.00 0.22
C HIS A 46 -4.66 -12.58 0.68
N PHE A 47 -4.16 -11.78 -0.25
CA PHE A 47 -3.83 -10.38 -0.06
C PHE A 47 -4.52 -9.54 -1.13
N VAL A 48 -5.12 -8.43 -0.72
CA VAL A 48 -5.68 -7.44 -1.63
C VAL A 48 -4.63 -6.37 -1.88
N PHE A 49 -4.08 -6.37 -3.07
CA PHE A 49 -3.19 -5.34 -3.58
C PHE A 49 -4.00 -4.27 -4.31
N LYS A 50 -3.84 -3.00 -3.91
CA LYS A 50 -4.40 -1.85 -4.61
C LYS A 50 -3.29 -0.86 -4.90
N GLN A 51 -3.19 -0.41 -6.14
CA GLN A 51 -2.35 0.71 -6.55
C GLN A 51 -3.26 1.84 -7.05
N PHE A 52 -2.83 3.07 -6.80
CA PHE A 52 -3.52 4.27 -7.26
C PHE A 52 -2.51 5.38 -7.52
N GLY A 53 -2.79 6.23 -8.52
CA GLY A 53 -1.94 7.35 -8.88
C GLY A 53 -1.56 7.37 -10.35
N PHE A 54 -0.63 6.51 -10.77
CA PHE A 54 -0.30 6.28 -12.18
C PHE A 54 -1.28 5.30 -12.81
N ASP A 55 -1.50 4.17 -12.12
CA ASP A 55 -2.46 3.15 -12.53
C ASP A 55 -3.37 2.83 -11.35
N SER A 56 -4.67 2.73 -11.60
CA SER A 56 -5.67 2.45 -10.57
C SER A 56 -6.15 1.01 -10.73
N LYS A 57 -5.59 0.13 -9.91
CA LYS A 57 -5.85 -1.31 -10.03
C LYS A 57 -5.94 -1.97 -8.67
N THR A 58 -6.99 -2.77 -8.48
CA THR A 58 -7.16 -3.64 -7.32
C THR A 58 -7.09 -5.10 -7.79
N LEU A 59 -6.32 -5.91 -7.08
CA LEU A 59 -6.11 -7.33 -7.37
C LEU A 59 -6.06 -8.10 -6.06
N THR A 60 -6.72 -9.25 -6.03
CA THR A 60 -6.52 -10.25 -4.97
C THR A 60 -5.48 -11.25 -5.44
N LEU A 61 -4.41 -11.41 -4.68
CA LEU A 61 -3.21 -12.15 -5.04
C LEU A 61 -2.70 -12.92 -3.83
N ASP A 62 -1.95 -14.00 -4.07
CA ASP A 62 -1.19 -14.70 -3.05
C ASP A 62 0.08 -13.93 -2.66
N ASN A 63 0.72 -14.32 -1.56
CA ASN A 63 1.94 -13.68 -1.05
C ASN A 63 3.01 -13.52 -2.15
N THR A 64 3.26 -14.58 -2.93
CA THR A 64 4.33 -14.56 -3.94
C THR A 64 4.00 -13.64 -5.11
N SER A 65 2.73 -13.60 -5.52
CA SER A 65 2.26 -12.72 -6.60
C SER A 65 2.22 -11.26 -6.17
N VAL A 66 1.83 -10.95 -4.93
CA VAL A 66 1.88 -9.58 -4.39
C VAL A 66 3.31 -9.05 -4.40
N LEU A 67 4.29 -9.84 -3.94
CA LEU A 67 5.69 -9.41 -3.92
C LEU A 67 6.23 -9.14 -5.34
N LYS A 68 5.84 -9.95 -6.32
CA LYS A 68 6.17 -9.73 -7.74
C LYS A 68 5.50 -8.46 -8.28
N GLN A 69 4.24 -8.25 -7.92
CA GLN A 69 3.47 -7.09 -8.37
C GLN A 69 4.03 -5.80 -7.77
N LEU A 70 4.32 -5.77 -6.46
CA LEU A 70 5.01 -4.65 -5.79
C LEU A 70 6.30 -4.27 -6.51
N LYS A 71 7.15 -5.25 -6.84
CA LYS A 71 8.41 -4.98 -7.54
C LYS A 71 8.22 -4.31 -8.91
N LYS A 72 7.12 -4.62 -9.60
CA LYS A 72 6.75 -3.99 -10.89
C LYS A 72 6.06 -2.64 -10.71
N SER A 73 5.23 -2.50 -9.70
CA SER A 73 4.42 -1.31 -9.46
C SER A 73 5.21 -0.18 -8.80
N ILE A 74 6.14 -0.48 -7.90
CA ILE A 74 6.99 0.52 -7.22
C ILE A 74 7.69 1.47 -8.22
N PRO A 75 8.44 1.00 -9.24
CA PRO A 75 9.10 1.92 -10.17
C PRO A 75 8.11 2.70 -11.06
N LYS A 76 6.91 2.15 -11.33
CA LYS A 76 5.87 2.82 -12.12
C LYS A 76 5.15 3.91 -11.33
N GLU A 77 4.85 3.63 -10.07
CA GLU A 77 4.09 4.52 -9.18
C GLU A 77 5.01 5.59 -8.56
N PHE A 78 6.29 5.25 -8.35
CA PHE A 78 7.30 6.11 -7.74
C PHE A 78 8.50 6.42 -8.67
N PRO A 79 8.31 6.91 -9.91
CA PRO A 79 9.39 7.05 -10.89
C PRO A 79 10.41 8.14 -10.55
N ARG A 80 10.03 9.15 -9.76
CA ARG A 80 10.88 10.31 -9.37
C ARG A 80 10.93 10.55 -7.87
N SER A 81 10.30 9.70 -7.09
CA SER A 81 10.38 9.81 -5.63
C SER A 81 11.64 9.09 -5.16
N ASN A 82 12.31 9.63 -4.15
CA ASN A 82 13.38 8.92 -3.44
C ASN A 82 12.86 8.25 -2.16
N MET A 83 11.80 8.81 -1.58
CA MET A 83 11.17 8.39 -0.33
C MET A 83 9.70 8.06 -0.54
N ALA A 84 9.23 7.02 0.14
CA ALA A 84 7.83 6.69 0.31
C ALA A 84 7.45 6.76 1.78
N TRP A 85 6.22 7.20 2.06
CA TRP A 85 5.64 7.20 3.39
C TRP A 85 4.89 5.91 3.60
N ILE A 86 5.25 5.17 4.64
CA ILE A 86 4.59 3.93 5.00
C ILE A 86 3.68 4.13 6.20
N VAL A 87 2.49 3.57 6.10
CA VAL A 87 1.48 3.52 7.16
C VAL A 87 1.02 2.08 7.28
N HIS A 88 1.03 1.56 8.50
CA HIS A 88 0.42 0.28 8.81
C HIS A 88 -0.89 0.56 9.53
N PHE A 89 -1.89 -0.27 9.24
CA PHE A 89 -3.23 -0.18 9.76
C PHE A 89 -3.66 -1.53 10.28
N GLU A 90 -4.37 -1.52 11.40
CA GLU A 90 -4.88 -2.71 12.09
C GLU A 90 -6.42 -2.70 12.09
N GLY A 91 -7.04 -3.88 12.11
CA GLY A 91 -8.49 -4.02 12.25
C GLY A 91 -9.31 -3.65 11.00
N ILE A 92 -8.70 -3.72 9.82
CA ILE A 92 -9.31 -3.33 8.55
C ILE A 92 -9.97 -4.52 7.86
N SER A 93 -11.30 -4.44 7.73
CA SER A 93 -12.10 -5.51 7.10
C SER A 93 -12.14 -5.40 5.57
N SER A 94 -11.92 -4.20 5.00
CA SER A 94 -11.95 -3.97 3.54
C SER A 94 -11.07 -2.78 3.13
N ILE A 95 -10.52 -2.84 1.91
CA ILE A 95 -9.65 -1.79 1.35
C ILE A 95 -10.39 -0.48 1.03
N GLU A 96 -11.72 -0.53 1.01
CA GLU A 96 -12.59 0.62 0.83
C GLU A 96 -12.67 1.45 2.12
N ALA A 97 -12.61 0.80 3.29
CA ALA A 97 -12.58 1.48 4.59
C ALA A 97 -11.32 2.36 4.72
N LEU A 98 -10.17 1.89 4.22
CA LEU A 98 -8.93 2.68 4.10
C LEU A 98 -9.08 3.94 3.25
N SER A 99 -9.99 3.91 2.27
CA SER A 99 -10.20 5.05 1.36
C SER A 99 -11.11 6.10 1.99
N ALA A 100 -12.01 5.71 2.91
CA ALA A 100 -12.94 6.59 3.59
C ALA A 100 -12.28 7.48 4.66
N ASP A 101 -11.29 6.97 5.41
CA ASP A 101 -10.58 7.73 6.45
C ASP A 101 -9.63 8.81 5.92
N HIS A 102 -9.47 8.93 4.59
CA HIS A 102 -8.55 9.90 3.97
C HIS A 102 -9.25 11.01 3.17
N HIS A 103 -10.59 11.04 3.14
CA HIS A 103 -11.38 12.11 2.53
C HIS A 103 -12.22 12.86 3.57
N SER A 104 -11.57 13.44 4.57
CA SER A 104 -12.23 14.39 5.47
C SER A 104 -11.39 15.64 5.67
N GLN A 105 -11.18 16.37 4.58
CA GLN A 105 -11.45 17.81 4.61
C GLN A 105 -12.09 18.23 3.27
N PRO A 106 -13.39 18.57 3.24
CA PRO A 106 -13.83 19.55 2.27
C PRO A 106 -13.19 20.88 2.69
N SER A 107 -12.18 21.35 1.95
CA SER A 107 -11.76 22.74 2.05
C SER A 107 -12.92 23.59 1.53
N LEU A 108 -13.71 24.15 2.44
CA LEU A 108 -14.66 25.23 2.17
C LEU A 108 -13.94 26.58 2.33
N PHE A 109 -12.89 26.79 1.53
CA PHE A 109 -12.32 28.10 1.25
C PHE A 109 -11.88 28.12 -0.22
#